data_AF-A0A927PIL5-F1
#
_entry.id   AF-A0A927PIL5-F1
#
_cell.length_a   1.000
_cell.length_b   1.000
_cell.length_c   1.000
_cell.angle_alpha   90.00
_cell.angle_beta   90.00
_cell.angle_gamma   90.00
#
_symmetry.space_group_name_H-M   'P 1'
#
loop_
_entity.id
_entity.type
_entity.pdbx_description
1 polymer ?
#
loop_
_entity_poly.entity_id
_entity_poly.type
_entity_poly.pdbx_seq_one_letter_code
_entity_poly.pdbx_strand_id
1 'polypeptide(L)'
;MSKIELKSEVEQLLAEVDKTHRYSMSKIYDVANRVFDKNETPQSCASCLIRKVRELRKWLEDQNEENIPSVKSTSTGVKKKKSGRKIKE
;
A
#
# COMPACT_ATOMS: atom_id res chain seq x y z
N MET A 1 15.35 2.20 -16.38
CA MET A 1 15.55 1.77 -14.98
C MET A 1 15.44 0.26 -14.93
N SER A 2 16.43 -0.38 -14.36
CA SER A 2 16.49 -1.83 -14.27
C SER A 2 15.63 -2.31 -13.10
N LYS A 3 15.00 -3.48 -13.23
CA LYS A 3 14.14 -4.09 -12.20
C LYS A 3 14.80 -4.20 -10.81
N ILE A 4 16.14 -4.29 -10.79
CA ILE A 4 16.98 -4.35 -9.60
C ILE A 4 17.01 -3.01 -8.84
N GLU A 5 17.06 -1.88 -9.57
CA GLU A 5 17.08 -0.54 -8.96
C GLU A 5 15.76 -0.27 -8.23
N LEU A 6 14.63 -0.62 -8.85
CA LEU A 6 13.31 -0.47 -8.25
C LEU A 6 13.15 -1.33 -6.99
N LYS A 7 13.66 -2.58 -7.00
CA LYS A 7 13.62 -3.44 -5.80
C LYS A 7 14.38 -2.80 -4.64
N SER A 8 15.58 -2.29 -4.88
CA SER A 8 16.38 -1.65 -3.84
C SER A 8 15.73 -0.37 -3.31
N GLU A 9 15.12 0.45 -4.18
CA GLU A 9 14.40 1.66 -3.75
C GLU A 9 13.20 1.31 -2.85
N VAL A 10 12.43 0.28 -3.22
CA VAL A 10 11.29 -0.18 -2.43
C VAL A 10 11.76 -0.71 -1.07
N GLU A 11 12.82 -1.52 -1.03
CA GLU A 11 13.35 -2.09 0.20
C GLU A 11 13.85 -1.00 1.17
N GLN A 12 14.56 0.00 0.64
CA GLN A 12 15.03 1.14 1.42
C GLN A 12 13.88 1.99 1.95
N LEU A 13 12.87 2.27 1.12
CA LEU A 13 11.67 2.99 1.53
C LEU A 13 10.94 2.27 2.66
N LEU A 14 10.76 0.95 2.55
CA LEU A 14 10.11 0.14 3.57
C LEU A 14 10.92 0.15 4.88
N ALA A 15 12.23 -0.02 4.82
CA ALA A 15 13.10 0.03 6.00
C ALA A 15 13.05 1.39 6.71
N GLU A 16 13.03 2.49 5.96
CA GLU A 16 12.90 3.85 6.51
C GLU A 16 11.54 4.03 7.22
N VAL A 17 10.46 3.55 6.59
CA VAL A 17 9.10 3.62 7.14
C VAL A 17 8.94 2.73 8.37
N ASP A 18 9.41 1.48 8.35
CA ASP A 18 9.36 0.57 9.51
C ASP A 18 10.16 1.13 10.69
N LYS A 19 11.32 1.78 10.44
CA LYS A 19 12.14 2.35 11.50
C LYS A 19 11.59 3.64 12.10
N THR A 20 11.02 4.52 11.26
CA THR A 20 10.66 5.89 11.66
C THR A 20 9.15 6.12 11.78
N HIS A 21 8.35 5.22 11.24
CA HIS A 21 6.89 5.38 11.05
C HIS A 21 6.51 6.67 10.28
N ARG A 22 7.45 7.28 9.56
CA ARG A 22 7.19 8.49 8.75
C ARG A 22 6.85 8.12 7.32
N TYR A 23 5.63 8.45 6.93
CA TYR A 23 5.12 8.23 5.59
C TYR A 23 5.31 9.50 4.76
N SER A 24 6.31 9.50 3.87
CA SER A 24 6.49 10.61 2.93
C SER A 24 5.62 10.40 1.70
N MET A 25 4.63 11.27 1.53
CA MET A 25 3.66 11.18 0.43
C MET A 25 4.31 11.13 -0.95
N SER A 26 5.23 12.06 -1.23
CA SER A 26 5.91 12.12 -2.53
C SER A 26 6.75 10.88 -2.78
N LYS A 27 7.55 10.43 -1.80
CA LYS A 27 8.40 9.24 -1.94
C LYS A 27 7.57 7.99 -2.21
N ILE A 28 6.48 7.78 -1.46
CA ILE A 28 5.64 6.57 -1.57
C ILE A 28 4.98 6.50 -2.93
N TYR A 29 4.38 7.60 -3.40
CA TYR A 29 3.68 7.61 -4.69
C TYR A 29 4.65 7.58 -5.88
N ASP A 30 5.80 8.25 -5.80
CA ASP A 30 6.81 8.22 -6.86
C ASP A 30 7.34 6.79 -7.08
N VAL A 31 7.73 6.09 -6.00
CA VAL A 31 8.18 4.69 -6.08
C VAL A 31 7.04 3.76 -6.54
N ALA A 32 5.83 3.92 -6.00
CA ALA A 32 4.70 3.09 -6.39
C ALA A 32 4.31 3.28 -7.87
N ASN A 33 4.32 4.51 -8.36
CA ASN A 33 4.03 4.81 -9.76
C ASN A 33 5.05 4.17 -10.70
N ARG A 34 6.33 4.17 -10.34
CA ARG A 34 7.39 3.49 -11.10
C ARG A 34 7.27 1.97 -11.06
N VAL A 35 6.94 1.40 -9.90
CA VAL A 35 6.84 -0.06 -9.72
C VAL A 35 5.63 -0.64 -10.46
N PHE A 36 4.49 0.05 -10.41
CA PHE A 36 3.23 -0.42 -10.99
C PHE A 36 2.94 0.15 -12.39
N ASP A 37 3.84 0.95 -12.95
CA ASP A 37 3.66 1.69 -14.20
C ASP A 37 2.34 2.48 -14.20
N LYS A 38 2.11 3.20 -13.10
CA LYS A 38 0.90 4.01 -12.86
C LYS A 38 1.27 5.47 -12.76
N ASN A 39 0.29 6.34 -12.97
CA ASN A 39 0.41 7.77 -12.72
C ASN A 39 -0.66 8.23 -11.72
N GLU A 40 -0.74 7.54 -10.58
CA GLU A 40 -1.68 7.91 -9.51
C GLU A 40 -1.29 9.27 -8.93
N THR A 41 -2.29 10.12 -8.69
CA THR A 41 -2.08 11.40 -8.02
C THR A 41 -1.84 11.17 -6.53
N PRO A 42 -0.82 11.83 -5.92
CA PRO A 42 -0.54 11.66 -4.50
C PRO A 42 -1.73 12.06 -3.63
N GLN A 43 -2.02 11.25 -2.60
CA GLN A 43 -3.08 11.52 -1.64
C GLN A 43 -2.49 11.63 -0.23
N SER A 44 -2.91 12.67 0.50
CA SER A 44 -2.37 13.01 1.83
C SER A 44 -3.00 12.21 2.97
N CYS A 45 -3.97 11.35 2.67
CA CYS A 45 -4.58 10.47 3.65
C CYS A 45 -3.57 9.46 4.20
N ALA A 46 -3.34 9.49 5.51
CA ALA A 46 -2.45 8.55 6.20
C ALA A 46 -2.81 7.09 5.90
N SER A 47 -4.11 6.76 5.88
CA SER A 47 -4.60 5.42 5.52
C SER A 47 -4.28 5.02 4.08
N CYS A 48 -4.24 5.98 3.15
CA CYS A 48 -3.87 5.74 1.76
C CYS A 48 -2.37 5.46 1.64
N LEU A 49 -1.55 6.24 2.34
CA LEU A 49 -0.10 6.01 2.40
C LEU A 49 0.23 4.63 2.97
N ILE A 50 -0.41 4.25 4.08
CA ILE A 50 -0.22 2.92 4.70
C ILE A 50 -0.63 1.80 3.73
N ARG A 51 -1.77 1.96 3.03
CA ARG A 51 -2.21 0.98 2.03
C ARG A 51 -1.20 0.83 0.90
N LYS A 52 -0.69 1.95 0.38
CA LYS A 52 0.27 1.95 -0.72
C LYS A 52 1.60 1.31 -0.31
N VAL A 53 2.07 1.57 0.90
CA VAL A 53 3.24 0.91 1.49
C VAL A 53 3.04 -0.61 1.61
N ARG A 54 1.84 -1.07 2.00
CA ARG A 54 1.52 -2.50 2.02
C ARG A 54 1.51 -3.14 0.63
N GLU A 55 0.99 -2.44 -0.39
CA GLU A 55 1.06 -2.91 -1.78
C GLU A 55 2.51 -3.08 -2.25
N LEU A 56 3.38 -2.10 -1.95
CA LEU A 56 4.81 -2.16 -2.27
C LEU A 56 5.51 -3.34 -1.57
N ARG A 57 5.16 -3.61 -0.30
CA ARG A 57 5.72 -4.74 0.45
C ARG A 57 5.32 -6.07 -0.16
N LYS A 58 4.04 -6.21 -0.51
CA LYS A 58 3.54 -7.41 -1.20
C LYS A 58 4.24 -7.61 -2.55
N TRP A 59 4.40 -6.55 -3.33
CA TRP A 59 5.13 -6.63 -4.59
C TRP A 59 6.57 -7.12 -4.40
N LEU A 60 7.26 -6.66 -3.34
CA LEU A 60 8.63 -7.10 -3.03
C LEU A 60 8.67 -8.58 -2.62
N GLU A 61 7.67 -9.06 -1.87
CA GLU A 61 7.48 -10.47 -1.53
C GLU A 61 7.22 -11.31 -2.80
N ASP A 62 6.35 -10.86 -3.71
CA ASP A 62 6.10 -11.52 -5.01
C ASP A 62 7.37 -11.61 -5.88
N GLN A 63 8.31 -10.66 -5.76
CA GLN A 63 9.61 -10.75 -6.44
C GLN A 63 10.58 -11.75 -5.79
N ASN A 64 10.30 -12.18 -4.56
CA ASN A 64 11.10 -13.15 -3.82
C ASN A 64 10.49 -14.55 -3.87
N GLU A 65 9.16 -14.65 -3.99
CA GLU A 65 8.37 -15.89 -4.00
C GLU A 65 7.88 -16.29 -5.42
N GLU A 66 8.78 -16.69 -6.31
CA GLU A 66 8.42 -17.76 -7.27
C GLU A 66 8.20 -19.13 -6.55
N ASN A 67 7.98 -19.13 -5.23
CA ASN A 67 7.67 -20.31 -4.43
C ASN A 67 6.88 -19.91 -3.16
N ILE A 68 5.63 -20.40 -3.08
CA ILE A 68 4.70 -20.50 -1.92
C ILE A 68 3.70 -19.33 -1.72
N PRO A 69 2.39 -19.63 -1.50
CA PRO A 69 1.38 -18.61 -1.19
C PRO A 69 1.34 -18.28 0.30
N SER A 70 2.00 -17.19 0.72
CA SER A 70 1.85 -16.68 2.10
C SER A 70 0.63 -15.77 2.25
N VAL A 71 -0.49 -16.40 2.55
CA VAL A 71 -1.71 -15.77 3.06
C VAL A 71 -1.44 -15.09 4.42
N LYS A 72 -1.47 -13.75 4.47
CA LYS A 72 -1.83 -13.01 5.70
C LYS A 72 -2.87 -11.92 5.42
N SER A 73 -4.11 -12.35 5.62
CA SER A 73 -5.31 -11.57 5.88
C SER A 73 -5.06 -10.40 6.84
N THR A 74 -5.44 -9.19 6.46
CA THR A 74 -6.12 -8.27 7.40
C THR A 74 -7.28 -7.59 6.67
N SER A 75 -8.39 -8.29 6.71
CA SER A 75 -9.75 -7.74 6.73
C SER A 75 -9.81 -6.50 7.64
N THR A 76 -9.94 -5.31 7.05
CA THR A 76 -10.65 -4.22 7.75
C THR A 76 -12.06 -4.21 7.19
N GLY A 77 -12.93 -4.94 7.86
CA GLY A 77 -14.35 -4.96 7.57
C GLY A 77 -14.95 -3.57 7.72
N VAL A 78 -15.64 -3.11 6.68
CA VAL A 78 -16.66 -2.07 6.83
C VAL A 78 -17.98 -2.79 7.14
N LYS A 79 -18.17 -3.18 8.41
CA LYS A 79 -19.51 -3.35 8.96
C LYS A 79 -19.88 -2.06 9.69
N LYS A 80 -20.81 -1.29 9.13
CA LYS A 80 -21.71 -0.47 9.94
C LYS A 80 -23.14 -0.70 9.46
N LYS A 81 -23.92 -1.41 10.29
CA LYS A 81 -25.37 -1.64 10.14
C LYS A 81 -26.15 -0.42 10.68
N LYS A 82 -27.24 -0.09 9.96
CA LYS A 82 -28.56 0.45 10.36
C LYS A 82 -28.69 1.77 11.14
N SER A 83 -29.43 2.70 10.55
CA SER A 83 -30.46 3.50 11.24
C SER A 83 -31.60 3.77 10.25
N GLY A 84 -32.84 3.50 10.66
CA GLY A 84 -34.01 3.49 9.79
C GLY A 84 -34.60 4.87 9.51
N ARG A 85 -35.41 4.96 8.46
CA ARG A 85 -36.39 6.04 8.29
C ARG A 85 -37.74 5.42 7.97
N LYS A 86 -38.61 5.42 8.97
CA LYS A 86 -40.05 5.21 8.84
C LYS A 86 -40.62 6.53 8.32
N ILE A 87 -41.22 6.52 7.14
CA ILE A 87 -42.15 7.58 6.72
C ILE A 87 -43.44 6.85 6.38
N LYS A 88 -44.48 7.11 7.18
CA LYS A 88 -45.87 6.86 6.85
C LYS A 88 -46.33 8.02 5.97
N GLU A 89 -47.01 7.71 4.88
CA GLU A 89 -48.17 8.47 4.40
C GLU A 89 -49.26 7.47 4.00
#